data_AF-Q9VKY1-F1
#
_entry.id   AF-Q9VKY1-F1
#
_cell.length_a   1.000
_cell.length_b   1.000
_cell.length_c   1.000
_cell.angle_alpha   90.00
_cell.angle_beta   90.00
_cell.angle_gamma   90.00
#
_symmetry.space_group_name_H-M   'P 1'
#
loop_
_entity.id
_entity.type
_entity.pdbx_description
1 polymer ?
#
loop_
_entity_poly.entity_id
_entity_poly.type
_entity_poly.pdbx_seq_one_letter_code
_entity_poly.pdbx_strand_id
1 'polypeptide(L)'
;MVYPEEPFWVLPTVTGFYEDRDYRVNVVEALQEFWQMKQSRGAELKNGALVIYESIPSNSQPYICFVTLPGGSCFGSFQNCPTKAEARRSSAKIALMNSVFNEHPSRRISDEFIQKAVQDARTSFKGTSQINEGTESGIGAFRFMLEANKGRTMLEFQELMTVFQLLHWNGSLKAMRERHCSRQEVVAHYSNRSLDDEMRSQMALDWIAREHDNPGVIRRELVLAERELETFRMAGRELRFPKEKKDILMIAHNQLGGSALNSATIDD
;
A
#
# COMPACT_ATOMS: atom_id res chain seq x y z
N MET A 1 -0.50 -14.36 6.59
CA MET A 1 -0.76 -14.63 5.16
C MET A 1 0.56 -14.39 4.47
N VAL A 2 1.08 -15.37 3.72
CA VAL A 2 2.32 -15.16 2.95
C VAL A 2 1.89 -14.57 1.61
N TYR A 3 2.27 -13.32 1.38
CA TYR A 3 2.04 -12.65 0.10
C TYR A 3 3.15 -13.07 -0.87
N PRO A 4 2.87 -13.14 -2.19
CA PRO A 4 3.96 -13.25 -3.17
C PRO A 4 4.94 -12.08 -2.96
N GLU A 5 6.25 -12.36 -2.98
CA GLU A 5 7.28 -11.30 -2.87
C GLU A 5 7.17 -10.25 -3.99
N GLU A 6 6.66 -10.69 -5.14
CA GLU A 6 6.22 -9.83 -6.23
C GLU A 6 4.78 -10.16 -6.59
N PRO A 7 3.79 -9.37 -6.13
CA PRO A 7 2.45 -9.54 -6.62
C PRO A 7 2.43 -9.17 -8.11
N PHE A 8 2.13 -10.15 -8.97
CA PHE A 8 2.10 -10.02 -10.44
C PHE A 8 1.11 -8.97 -10.96
N TRP A 9 0.34 -8.34 -10.07
CA TRP A 9 -0.46 -7.18 -10.39
C TRP A 9 0.30 -5.85 -10.32
N VAL A 10 1.51 -5.78 -9.78
CA VAL A 10 2.37 -4.61 -9.91
C VAL A 10 2.96 -4.60 -11.34
N LEU A 11 2.96 -3.45 -12.02
CA LEU A 11 3.62 -3.34 -13.33
C LEU A 11 5.09 -3.75 -13.22
N PRO A 12 5.67 -4.45 -14.21
CA PRO A 12 7.11 -4.66 -14.30
C PRO A 12 7.85 -3.30 -14.28
N THR A 13 9.02 -3.25 -13.64
CA THR A 13 9.91 -2.08 -13.64
C THR A 13 10.24 -1.68 -15.08
N VAL A 14 9.79 -0.50 -15.51
CA VAL A 14 10.07 0.02 -16.85
C VAL A 14 11.26 0.97 -16.80
N THR A 15 12.39 0.51 -17.34
CA THR A 15 13.54 1.36 -17.69
C THR A 15 13.43 1.81 -19.14
N GLY A 16 13.57 3.11 -19.40
CA GLY A 16 14.05 3.59 -20.71
C GLY A 16 13.02 4.02 -21.75
N PHE A 17 11.98 4.76 -21.38
CA PHE A 17 11.08 5.36 -22.37
C PHE A 17 10.94 6.89 -22.23
N TYR A 18 11.58 7.55 -23.20
CA TYR A 18 11.28 8.87 -23.79
C TYR A 18 11.90 10.14 -23.19
N GLU A 19 12.95 10.60 -23.86
CA GLU A 19 13.16 12.01 -24.17
C GLU A 19 12.06 12.46 -25.16
N ASP A 20 11.06 13.20 -24.69
CA ASP A 20 9.97 13.70 -25.53
C ASP A 20 10.07 15.22 -25.69
N ARG A 21 10.55 15.64 -26.86
CA ARG A 21 10.52 17.01 -27.38
C ARG A 21 9.48 17.05 -28.51
N ASP A 22 8.22 17.36 -28.17
CA ASP A 22 7.34 18.30 -28.91
C ASP A 22 5.84 18.16 -28.62
N TYR A 23 5.39 17.20 -27.80
CA TYR A 23 4.04 17.21 -27.22
C TYR A 23 4.13 17.01 -25.71
N ARG A 24 4.43 18.09 -24.97
CA ARG A 24 4.44 18.03 -23.49
C ARG A 24 3.01 17.90 -22.96
N VAL A 25 2.43 16.70 -23.03
CA VAL A 25 1.26 16.37 -22.23
C VAL A 25 1.61 16.68 -20.78
N ASN A 26 0.87 17.59 -20.16
CA ASN A 26 1.02 17.86 -18.75
C ASN A 26 0.48 16.66 -17.97
N VAL A 27 1.36 15.72 -17.67
CA VAL A 27 1.03 14.45 -16.99
C VAL A 27 0.33 14.65 -15.64
N VAL A 28 0.55 15.78 -14.97
CA VAL A 28 -0.11 16.11 -13.70
C VAL A 28 -1.58 16.44 -13.95
N GLU A 29 -1.88 17.22 -14.99
CA GLU A 29 -3.24 17.55 -15.40
C GLU A 29 -3.95 16.33 -16.00
N ALA A 30 -3.28 15.60 -16.90
CA ALA A 30 -3.83 14.39 -17.50
C ALA A 30 -4.23 13.33 -16.46
N LEU A 31 -3.46 13.19 -15.37
CA LEU A 31 -3.82 12.32 -14.25
C LEU A 31 -5.07 12.82 -13.52
N GLN A 32 -5.17 14.13 -13.25
CA GLN A 32 -6.32 14.71 -12.58
C GLN A 32 -7.60 14.59 -13.44
N GLU A 33 -7.49 14.85 -14.74
CA GLU A 33 -8.58 14.70 -15.72
C GLU A 33 -9.04 13.25 -15.84
N PHE A 34 -8.10 12.29 -15.85
CA PHE A 34 -8.43 10.87 -15.88
C PHE A 34 -9.34 10.47 -14.72
N TRP A 35 -9.00 10.90 -13.49
CA TRP A 35 -9.79 10.57 -12.31
C TRP A 35 -11.11 11.34 -12.25
N GLN A 36 -11.16 12.57 -12.75
CA GLN A 36 -12.42 13.33 -12.89
C GLN A 36 -13.37 12.68 -13.90
N MET A 37 -12.85 12.23 -15.04
CA MET A 37 -13.61 11.46 -16.03
C MET A 37 -14.12 10.15 -15.45
N LYS A 38 -13.32 9.48 -14.61
CA LYS A 38 -13.75 8.25 -13.93
C LYS A 38 -14.89 8.52 -12.95
N GLN A 39 -14.82 9.61 -12.19
CA GLN A 39 -15.91 10.04 -11.31
C GLN A 39 -17.19 10.39 -12.08
N SER A 40 -17.08 11.12 -13.20
CA SER A 40 -18.24 11.49 -14.02
C SER A 40 -18.92 10.29 -14.70
N ARG A 41 -18.18 9.19 -14.88
CA ARG A 41 -18.70 7.89 -15.35
C ARG A 41 -19.30 7.03 -14.24
N GLY A 42 -19.41 7.54 -13.01
CA GLY A 42 -20.07 6.87 -11.89
C GLY A 42 -19.16 5.99 -11.04
N ALA A 43 -17.83 6.16 -11.09
CA ALA A 43 -16.97 5.48 -10.13
C ALA A 43 -17.19 6.01 -8.71
N GLU A 44 -17.36 5.10 -7.76
CA GLU A 44 -17.52 5.43 -6.34
C GLU A 44 -16.16 5.80 -5.72
N LEU A 45 -15.90 7.10 -5.56
CA LEU A 45 -14.68 7.63 -4.96
C LEU A 45 -14.98 8.28 -3.62
N LYS A 46 -14.51 7.68 -2.52
CA LYS A 46 -14.80 8.15 -1.14
C LYS A 46 -14.45 9.62 -0.91
N ASN A 47 -13.30 10.07 -1.42
CA ASN A 47 -12.81 11.44 -1.31
C ASN A 47 -12.91 12.22 -2.64
N GLY A 48 -13.79 11.78 -3.55
CA GLY A 48 -13.87 12.31 -4.91
C GLY A 48 -12.64 12.00 -5.77
N ALA A 49 -12.53 12.65 -6.94
CA ALA A 49 -11.43 12.46 -7.88
C ALA A 49 -10.09 13.11 -7.47
N LEU A 50 -9.91 13.49 -6.20
CA LEU A 50 -8.75 14.25 -5.77
C LEU A 50 -7.48 13.40 -5.77
N VAL A 51 -6.47 13.86 -6.52
CA VAL A 51 -5.13 13.28 -6.52
C VAL A 51 -4.24 14.08 -5.55
N ILE A 52 -3.71 13.40 -4.54
CA ILE A 52 -2.94 14.05 -3.47
C ILE A 52 -1.45 13.95 -3.79
N TYR A 53 -0.72 15.07 -3.67
CA TYR A 53 0.72 15.12 -3.85
C TYR A 53 1.40 15.52 -2.54
N GLU A 54 2.38 14.72 -2.11
CA GLU A 54 3.15 14.95 -0.88
C GLU A 54 4.63 15.07 -1.26
N SER A 55 5.23 16.24 -1.06
CA SER A 55 6.67 16.43 -1.27
C SER A 55 7.41 16.28 0.05
N ILE A 56 8.46 15.45 0.07
CA ILE A 56 9.32 15.35 1.26
C ILE A 56 10.05 16.69 1.45
N PRO A 57 10.02 17.30 2.65
CA PRO A 57 10.80 18.48 2.95
C PRO A 57 12.30 18.20 2.77
N SER A 58 12.93 18.84 1.80
CA SER A 58 14.38 18.81 1.60
C SER A 58 14.85 20.15 1.04
N ASN A 59 16.06 20.56 1.46
CA ASN A 59 16.75 21.74 0.97
C ASN A 59 17.74 21.43 -0.17
N SER A 60 17.99 20.14 -0.43
CA SER A 60 18.91 19.67 -1.47
C SER A 60 18.33 18.48 -2.24
N GLN A 61 18.85 18.27 -3.45
CA GLN A 61 18.52 17.09 -4.23
C GLN A 61 19.04 15.79 -3.54
N PRO A 62 18.43 14.63 -3.81
CA PRO A 62 17.27 14.42 -4.68
C PRO A 62 15.94 14.86 -4.02
N TYR A 63 15.06 15.47 -4.80
CA TYR A 63 13.69 15.78 -4.35
C TYR A 63 12.78 14.58 -4.58
N ILE A 64 11.93 14.28 -3.59
CA ILE A 64 11.00 13.16 -3.62
C ILE A 64 9.58 13.69 -3.50
N CYS A 65 8.69 13.16 -4.34
CA CYS A 65 7.26 13.42 -4.28
C CYS A 65 6.50 12.11 -4.35
N PHE A 66 5.57 11.91 -3.41
CA PHE A 66 4.57 10.85 -3.46
C PHE A 66 3.28 11.39 -4.08
N VAL A 67 2.53 10.49 -4.71
CA VAL A 67 1.20 10.72 -5.23
C VAL A 67 0.28 9.62 -4.75
N THR A 68 -0.84 10.02 -4.14
CA THR A 68 -1.87 9.10 -3.65
C THR A 68 -3.11 9.30 -4.51
N LEU A 69 -3.56 8.21 -5.13
CA LEU A 69 -4.72 8.19 -6.01
C LEU A 69 -6.02 8.08 -5.20
N PRO A 70 -7.18 8.50 -5.75
CA PRO A 70 -8.48 8.35 -5.10
C PRO A 70 -8.81 6.94 -4.58
N GLY A 71 -8.29 5.90 -5.25
CA GLY A 71 -8.45 4.50 -4.84
C GLY A 71 -7.48 4.01 -3.75
N GLY A 72 -6.63 4.89 -3.21
CA GLY A 72 -5.69 4.57 -2.12
C GLY A 72 -4.27 4.27 -2.60
N SER A 73 -4.07 3.73 -3.81
CA SER A 73 -2.73 3.42 -4.33
C SER A 73 -1.80 4.62 -4.30
N CYS A 74 -0.57 4.38 -3.87
CA CYS A 74 0.46 5.37 -3.69
C CYS A 74 1.67 5.06 -4.57
N PHE A 75 2.19 6.07 -5.24
CA PHE A 75 3.41 5.98 -6.03
C PHE A 75 4.34 7.13 -5.69
N GLY A 76 5.61 7.02 -6.08
CA GLY A 76 6.62 8.04 -5.82
C GLY A 76 7.44 8.33 -7.06
N SER A 77 8.10 9.49 -7.05
CA SER A 77 9.18 9.75 -7.99
C SER A 77 10.23 8.65 -7.87
N PHE A 78 10.49 7.90 -8.95
CA PHE A 78 11.34 6.70 -8.93
C PHE A 78 12.80 6.97 -9.34
N GLN A 79 13.12 8.23 -9.63
CA GLN A 79 14.45 8.68 -10.08
C GLN A 79 14.94 9.86 -9.23
N ASN A 80 16.24 10.14 -9.30
CA ASN A 80 16.86 11.30 -8.65
C ASN A 80 16.43 12.60 -9.34
N CYS A 81 15.39 13.24 -8.82
CA CYS A 81 14.87 14.47 -9.41
C CYS A 81 15.62 15.71 -8.90
N PRO A 82 16.17 16.58 -9.78
CA PRO A 82 16.90 17.77 -9.38
C PRO A 82 15.99 18.94 -8.95
N THR A 83 14.68 18.89 -9.27
CA THR A 83 13.70 19.87 -8.77
C THR A 83 12.44 19.21 -8.19
N LYS A 84 11.74 19.90 -7.28
CA LYS A 84 10.42 19.47 -6.76
C LYS A 84 9.39 19.28 -7.88
N ALA A 85 9.46 20.11 -8.92
CA ALA A 85 8.55 20.03 -10.07
C ALA A 85 8.78 18.75 -10.90
N GLU A 86 10.03 18.33 -11.08
CA GLU A 86 10.34 17.05 -11.74
C GLU A 86 9.95 15.86 -10.90
N ALA A 87 10.14 15.92 -9.57
CA ALA A 87 9.67 14.89 -8.66
C ALA A 87 8.16 14.68 -8.79
N ARG A 88 7.40 15.78 -8.79
CA ARG A 88 5.94 15.74 -8.98
C ARG A 88 5.53 15.18 -10.35
N ARG A 89 6.23 15.56 -11.43
CA ARG A 89 5.96 15.01 -12.77
C ARG A 89 6.31 13.53 -12.86
N SER A 90 7.41 13.10 -12.22
CA SER A 90 7.85 11.70 -12.18
C SER A 90 6.83 10.83 -11.46
N SER A 91 6.32 11.26 -10.30
CA SER A 91 5.28 10.53 -9.57
C SER A 91 3.95 10.49 -10.36
N ALA A 92 3.55 11.62 -10.97
CA ALA A 92 2.35 11.66 -11.81
C ALA A 92 2.43 10.73 -13.03
N LYS A 93 3.58 10.61 -13.68
CA LYS A 93 3.79 9.69 -14.82
C LYS A 93 3.47 8.25 -14.44
N ILE A 94 4.08 7.75 -13.37
CA ILE A 94 3.89 6.36 -12.97
C ILE A 94 2.47 6.09 -12.47
N ALA A 95 1.87 7.06 -11.78
CA ALA A 95 0.50 6.96 -11.32
C ALA A 95 -0.52 6.98 -12.47
N LEU A 96 -0.30 7.81 -13.50
CA LEU A 96 -1.11 7.82 -14.71
C LEU A 96 -1.01 6.50 -15.47
N MET A 97 0.20 5.99 -15.67
CA MET A 97 0.40 4.68 -16.31
C MET A 97 -0.36 3.58 -15.56
N ASN A 98 -0.23 3.52 -14.23
CA ASN A 98 -0.95 2.54 -13.41
C ASN A 98 -2.46 2.75 -13.44
N SER A 99 -2.94 3.99 -13.49
CA SER A 99 -4.37 4.31 -13.57
C SER A 99 -4.98 3.81 -14.88
N VAL A 100 -4.34 4.14 -16.01
CA VAL A 100 -4.79 3.73 -17.34
C VAL A 100 -4.70 2.20 -17.50
N PHE A 101 -3.61 1.58 -17.05
CA PHE A 101 -3.43 0.15 -17.18
C PHE A 101 -4.48 -0.65 -16.40
N ASN A 102 -4.89 -0.18 -15.21
CA ASN A 102 -5.89 -0.87 -14.38
C ASN A 102 -7.32 -0.83 -14.95
N GLU A 103 -7.61 0.00 -15.96
CA GLU A 103 -8.91 -0.03 -16.66
C GLU A 103 -9.02 -1.20 -17.66
N HIS A 104 -7.91 -1.85 -17.99
CA HIS A 104 -7.94 -2.95 -18.95
C HIS A 104 -8.78 -4.13 -18.41
N PRO A 105 -9.66 -4.77 -19.22
CA PRO A 105 -10.51 -5.86 -18.76
C PRO A 105 -9.75 -7.04 -18.12
N SER A 106 -8.51 -7.30 -18.54
CA SER A 106 -7.65 -8.34 -17.95
C SER A 106 -7.19 -8.03 -16.52
N ARG A 107 -7.53 -6.86 -15.99
CA ARG A 107 -7.22 -6.39 -14.63
C ARG A 107 -8.43 -6.50 -13.70
N ARG A 108 -9.52 -7.08 -14.16
CA ARG A 108 -10.63 -7.51 -13.32
C ARG A 108 -10.36 -8.91 -12.79
N ILE A 109 -10.84 -9.16 -11.57
CA ILE A 109 -10.77 -10.48 -10.97
C ILE A 109 -11.84 -11.36 -11.62
N SER A 110 -11.41 -12.26 -12.51
CA SER A 110 -12.25 -13.27 -13.17
C SER A 110 -11.99 -14.68 -12.62
N ASP A 111 -12.83 -15.65 -12.98
CA ASP A 111 -12.61 -17.05 -12.60
C ASP A 111 -11.31 -17.61 -13.19
N GLU A 112 -11.01 -17.28 -14.45
CA GLU A 112 -9.76 -17.67 -15.11
C GLU A 112 -8.55 -17.05 -14.41
N PHE A 113 -8.66 -15.78 -14.02
CA PHE A 113 -7.62 -15.10 -13.25
C PHE A 113 -7.38 -15.79 -11.90
N ILE A 114 -8.44 -16.13 -11.17
CA ILE A 114 -8.35 -16.79 -9.86
C ILE A 114 -7.66 -18.15 -10.01
N GLN A 115 -8.08 -18.95 -10.99
CA GLN A 115 -7.48 -20.25 -11.24
C GLN A 115 -5.98 -20.13 -11.53
N LYS A 116 -5.59 -19.19 -12.41
CA LYS A 116 -4.19 -18.93 -12.72
C LYS A 116 -3.41 -18.45 -11.49
N ALA A 117 -3.91 -17.45 -10.77
CA ALA A 117 -3.25 -16.89 -9.59
C ALA A 117 -3.02 -17.91 -8.47
N VAL A 118 -4.01 -18.78 -8.23
CA VAL A 118 -3.90 -19.86 -7.24
C VAL A 118 -2.92 -20.94 -7.71
N GLN A 119 -2.93 -21.26 -9.00
CA GLN A 119 -1.97 -22.21 -9.58
C GLN A 119 -0.54 -21.67 -9.50
N ASP A 120 -0.33 -20.40 -9.84
CA ASP A 120 0.96 -19.72 -9.76
C ASP A 120 1.48 -19.72 -8.31
N ALA A 121 0.63 -19.35 -7.34
CA ALA A 121 0.97 -19.42 -5.92
C ALA A 121 1.42 -20.83 -5.49
N ARG A 122 0.68 -21.88 -5.90
CA ARG A 122 1.08 -23.28 -5.63
C ARG A 122 2.42 -23.63 -6.25
N THR A 123 2.70 -23.17 -7.47
CA THR A 123 4.00 -23.44 -8.12
C THR A 123 5.16 -22.75 -7.42
N SER A 124 4.98 -21.51 -6.95
CA SER A 124 6.00 -20.80 -6.19
C SER A 124 6.35 -21.51 -4.88
N PHE A 125 5.37 -22.14 -4.22
CA PHE A 125 5.64 -22.91 -3.00
C PHE A 125 6.21 -24.30 -3.23
N LYS A 126 5.94 -24.96 -4.37
CA LYS A 126 6.55 -26.26 -4.69
C LYS A 126 8.08 -26.19 -4.81
N GLY A 127 8.63 -25.04 -5.20
CA GLY A 127 10.08 -24.81 -5.27
C GLY A 127 10.76 -24.75 -3.90
N THR A 128 10.00 -24.51 -2.83
CA THR A 128 10.47 -24.48 -1.45
C THR A 128 10.03 -25.79 -0.80
N SER A 129 10.95 -26.71 -0.50
CA SER A 129 10.67 -28.11 -0.08
C SER A 129 9.83 -28.34 1.21
N GLN A 130 9.03 -27.37 1.66
CA GLN A 130 8.14 -27.45 2.81
C GLN A 130 6.77 -26.83 2.50
N ILE A 131 5.91 -27.56 1.78
CA ILE A 131 4.47 -27.27 1.81
C ILE A 131 3.95 -27.77 3.17
N ASN A 132 3.90 -26.88 4.16
CA ASN A 132 3.30 -27.14 5.46
C ASN A 132 1.79 -26.84 5.42
N GLU A 133 1.01 -27.33 6.39
CA GLU A 133 -0.44 -27.01 6.52
C GLU A 133 -0.73 -25.50 6.49
N GLY A 134 0.20 -24.69 6.99
CA GLY A 134 0.13 -23.22 6.94
C GLY A 134 0.17 -22.65 5.52
N THR A 135 0.86 -23.31 4.58
CA THR A 135 0.99 -22.90 3.18
C THR A 135 -0.32 -23.12 2.43
N GLU A 136 -0.90 -24.32 2.51
CA GLU A 136 -2.22 -24.61 1.93
C GLU A 136 -3.32 -23.74 2.57
N SER A 137 -3.22 -23.50 3.88
CA SER A 137 -4.09 -22.55 4.57
C SER A 137 -3.94 -21.11 4.05
N GLY A 138 -2.73 -20.70 3.67
CA GLY A 138 -2.46 -19.37 3.10
C GLY A 138 -3.02 -19.24 1.68
N ILE A 139 -2.80 -20.25 0.83
CA ILE A 139 -3.33 -20.31 -0.53
C ILE A 139 -4.86 -20.35 -0.51
N GLY A 140 -5.46 -21.12 0.41
CA GLY A 140 -6.91 -21.16 0.61
C GLY A 140 -7.49 -19.80 1.01
N ALA A 141 -6.81 -19.07 1.89
CA ALA A 141 -7.21 -17.70 2.25
C ALA A 141 -7.06 -16.71 1.09
N PHE A 142 -5.98 -16.82 0.31
CA PHE A 142 -5.77 -16.01 -0.89
C PHE A 142 -6.84 -16.27 -1.94
N ARG A 143 -7.17 -17.53 -2.20
CA ARG A 143 -8.27 -17.93 -3.07
C ARG A 143 -9.60 -17.34 -2.61
N PHE A 144 -9.93 -17.49 -1.33
CA PHE A 144 -11.15 -16.96 -0.73
C PHE A 144 -11.24 -15.43 -0.91
N MET A 145 -10.14 -14.71 -0.69
CA MET A 145 -10.08 -13.25 -0.90
C MET A 145 -10.37 -12.86 -2.34
N LEU A 146 -9.81 -13.58 -3.32
CA LEU A 146 -10.08 -13.31 -4.73
C LEU A 146 -11.53 -13.66 -5.11
N GLU A 147 -12.05 -14.81 -4.65
CA GLU A 147 -13.43 -15.22 -4.92
C GLU A 147 -14.46 -14.24 -4.34
N ALA A 148 -14.19 -13.66 -3.16
CA ALA A 148 -15.02 -12.63 -2.55
C ALA A 148 -14.99 -11.28 -3.28
N ASN A 149 -14.01 -11.05 -4.16
CA ASN A 149 -13.80 -9.80 -4.88
C ASN A 149 -13.91 -9.96 -6.41
N LYS A 150 -14.61 -11.00 -6.90
CA LYS A 150 -14.87 -11.19 -8.33
C LYS A 150 -15.52 -9.95 -8.95
N GLY A 151 -15.12 -9.63 -10.18
CA GLY A 151 -15.58 -8.47 -10.93
C GLY A 151 -14.96 -7.14 -10.50
N ARG A 152 -14.38 -7.04 -9.29
CA ARG A 152 -13.63 -5.87 -8.85
C ARG A 152 -12.35 -5.70 -9.66
N THR A 153 -11.91 -4.45 -9.77
CA THR A 153 -10.64 -4.06 -10.36
C THR A 153 -9.49 -4.42 -9.42
N MET A 154 -8.31 -4.62 -9.99
CA MET A 154 -7.10 -4.89 -9.22
C MET A 154 -6.76 -3.77 -8.23
N LEU A 155 -7.15 -2.53 -8.54
CA LEU A 155 -6.96 -1.37 -7.67
C LEU A 155 -7.82 -1.47 -6.39
N GLU A 156 -9.09 -1.82 -6.53
CA GLU A 156 -9.99 -2.04 -5.39
C GLU A 156 -9.52 -3.22 -4.53
N PHE A 157 -9.08 -4.30 -5.19
CA PHE A 157 -8.49 -5.43 -4.51
C PHE A 157 -7.20 -5.07 -3.77
N GLN A 158 -6.37 -4.19 -4.35
CA GLN A 158 -5.12 -3.76 -3.75
C GLN A 158 -5.31 -2.99 -2.44
N GLU A 159 -6.30 -2.09 -2.37
CA GLU A 159 -6.61 -1.38 -1.12
C GLU A 159 -7.00 -2.39 -0.03
N LEU A 160 -7.87 -3.34 -0.36
CA LEU A 160 -8.25 -4.42 0.56
C LEU A 160 -7.03 -5.23 1.02
N MET A 161 -6.16 -5.63 0.09
CA MET A 161 -4.96 -6.39 0.44
C MET A 161 -4.03 -5.57 1.33
N THR A 162 -3.92 -4.26 1.13
CA THR A 162 -3.09 -3.39 1.96
C THR A 162 -3.57 -3.36 3.41
N VAL A 163 -4.89 -3.26 3.63
CA VAL A 163 -5.49 -3.39 4.97
C VAL A 163 -5.12 -4.72 5.62
N PHE A 164 -5.28 -5.83 4.89
CA PHE A 164 -4.92 -7.16 5.39
C PHE A 164 -3.42 -7.34 5.64
N GLN A 165 -2.55 -6.71 4.85
CA GLN A 165 -1.11 -6.70 5.08
C GLN A 165 -0.76 -5.96 6.37
N LEU A 166 -1.38 -4.80 6.62
CA LEU A 166 -1.18 -4.03 7.84
C LEU A 166 -1.69 -4.77 9.09
N LEU A 167 -2.89 -5.35 9.02
CA LEU A 167 -3.45 -6.17 10.11
C LEU A 167 -2.60 -7.43 10.39
N HIS A 168 -1.92 -7.95 9.37
CA HIS A 168 -0.99 -9.05 9.57
C HIS A 168 0.27 -8.57 10.28
N TRP A 169 0.87 -7.48 9.78
CA TRP A 169 2.11 -6.90 10.27
C TRP A 169 2.01 -6.40 11.72
N ASN A 170 0.93 -5.67 12.05
CA ASN A 170 0.69 -5.24 13.44
C ASN A 170 0.17 -6.37 14.34
N GLY A 171 0.01 -7.59 13.82
CA GLY A 171 -0.41 -8.77 14.58
C GLY A 171 -1.90 -8.88 14.91
N SER A 172 -2.76 -7.93 14.50
CA SER A 172 -4.20 -8.01 14.75
C SER A 172 -4.82 -9.29 14.17
N LEU A 173 -4.38 -9.77 13.00
CA LEU A 173 -4.89 -11.04 12.45
C LEU A 173 -4.56 -12.25 13.33
N LYS A 174 -3.40 -12.25 14.01
CA LYS A 174 -3.02 -13.30 14.95
C LYS A 174 -3.95 -13.26 16.16
N ALA A 175 -4.18 -12.08 16.73
CA ALA A 175 -5.08 -11.89 17.86
C ALA A 175 -6.54 -12.27 17.52
N MET A 176 -7.05 -11.91 16.34
CA MET A 176 -8.39 -12.33 15.89
C MET A 176 -8.50 -13.85 15.76
N ARG A 177 -7.46 -14.51 15.24
CA ARG A 177 -7.41 -15.98 15.16
C ARG A 177 -7.43 -16.62 16.54
N GLU A 178 -6.72 -16.06 17.52
CA GLU A 178 -6.72 -16.53 18.92
C GLU A 178 -8.06 -16.30 19.61
N ARG A 179 -8.83 -15.30 19.19
CA ARG A 179 -10.22 -15.07 19.62
C ARG A 179 -11.25 -15.88 18.82
N HIS A 180 -10.80 -16.83 18.00
CA HIS A 180 -11.65 -17.68 17.17
C HIS A 180 -12.52 -16.93 16.14
N CYS A 181 -12.13 -15.73 15.72
CA CYS A 181 -12.80 -15.05 14.61
C CYS A 181 -12.61 -15.85 13.31
N SER A 182 -13.71 -16.15 12.61
CA SER A 182 -13.65 -16.85 11.33
C SER A 182 -13.06 -15.95 10.22
N ARG A 183 -12.51 -16.58 9.17
CA ARG A 183 -12.01 -15.83 8.00
C ARG A 183 -13.11 -15.02 7.34
N GLN A 184 -14.32 -15.59 7.26
CA GLN A 184 -15.49 -14.96 6.67
C GLN A 184 -15.86 -13.68 7.43
N GLU A 185 -15.90 -13.73 8.77
CA GLU A 185 -16.21 -12.55 9.60
C GLU A 185 -15.15 -11.46 9.45
N VAL A 186 -13.86 -11.83 9.50
CA VAL A 186 -12.77 -10.86 9.35
C VAL A 186 -12.82 -10.20 7.97
N VAL A 187 -13.01 -10.99 6.90
CA VAL A 187 -13.13 -10.45 5.54
C VAL A 187 -14.37 -9.58 5.40
N ALA A 188 -15.54 -10.00 5.90
CA ALA A 188 -16.74 -9.19 5.86
C ALA A 188 -16.57 -7.85 6.60
N HIS A 189 -15.89 -7.85 7.76
CA HIS A 189 -15.64 -6.64 8.55
C HIS A 189 -14.73 -5.65 7.83
N TYR A 190 -13.63 -6.12 7.24
CA TYR A 190 -12.63 -5.24 6.60
C TYR A 190 -12.88 -4.96 5.11
N SER A 191 -13.76 -5.71 4.44
CA SER A 191 -14.02 -5.55 2.99
C SER A 191 -14.56 -4.19 2.59
N ASN A 192 -15.24 -3.49 3.50
CA ASN A 192 -15.82 -2.17 3.26
C ASN A 192 -15.10 -1.04 4.03
N ARG A 193 -14.14 -1.40 4.90
CA ARG A 193 -13.42 -0.46 5.74
C ARG A 193 -12.20 0.07 4.99
N SER A 194 -12.11 1.39 4.84
CA SER A 194 -10.92 2.05 4.30
C SER A 194 -9.85 2.20 5.38
N LEU A 195 -8.60 2.33 4.96
CA LEU A 195 -7.51 2.74 5.84
C LEU A 195 -7.64 4.23 6.19
N ASP A 196 -8.37 4.50 7.27
CA ASP A 196 -8.65 5.81 7.84
C ASP A 196 -7.77 6.12 9.07
N ASP A 197 -7.90 7.34 9.60
CA ASP A 197 -7.11 7.81 10.73
C ASP A 197 -7.41 7.05 12.02
N GLU A 198 -8.63 6.53 12.17
CA GLU A 198 -9.00 5.69 13.30
C GLU A 198 -8.24 4.36 13.26
N MET A 199 -8.21 3.69 12.10
CA MET A 199 -7.45 2.45 11.97
C MET A 199 -5.95 2.68 12.14
N ARG A 200 -5.40 3.79 11.63
CA ARG A 200 -4.00 4.16 11.87
C ARG A 200 -3.71 4.38 13.35
N SER A 201 -4.59 5.10 14.05
CA SER A 201 -4.45 5.40 15.47
C SER A 201 -4.53 4.12 16.31
N GLN A 202 -5.46 3.21 16.00
CA GLN A 202 -5.56 1.92 16.66
C GLN A 202 -4.30 1.06 16.46
N MET A 203 -3.78 0.99 15.22
CA MET A 203 -2.54 0.27 14.94
C MET A 203 -1.33 0.91 15.62
N ALA A 204 -1.31 2.24 15.76
CA ALA A 204 -0.26 2.94 16.48
C ALA A 204 -0.28 2.60 17.98
N LEU A 205 -1.45 2.51 18.60
CA LEU A 205 -1.59 2.06 20.00
C LEU A 205 -1.08 0.63 20.21
N ASP A 206 -1.35 -0.28 19.26
CA ASP A 206 -0.80 -1.65 19.31
C ASP A 206 0.74 -1.64 19.28
N TRP A 207 1.35 -0.73 18.50
CA TRP A 207 2.80 -0.56 18.45
C TRP A 207 3.36 0.07 19.73
N ILE A 208 2.66 1.01 20.34
CA ILE A 208 3.02 1.60 21.64
C ILE A 208 3.03 0.53 22.73
N ALA A 209 2.02 -0.35 22.77
CA ALA A 209 1.99 -1.46 23.71
C ALA A 209 3.20 -2.40 23.54
N ARG A 210 3.61 -2.67 22.30
CA ARG A 210 4.81 -3.48 22.00
C ARG A 210 6.11 -2.80 22.38
N GLU A 211 6.19 -1.49 22.29
CA GLU A 211 7.37 -0.72 22.70
C GLU A 211 7.63 -0.88 24.21
N HIS A 212 6.57 -0.97 25.02
CA HIS A 212 6.69 -1.24 26.45
C HIS A 212 7.30 -2.62 26.73
N ASP A 213 6.88 -3.65 25.99
CA ASP A 213 7.39 -5.02 26.17
C ASP A 213 8.77 -5.25 25.53
N ASN A 214 9.06 -4.54 24.45
CA ASN A 214 10.30 -4.64 23.69
C ASN A 214 10.82 -3.25 23.26
N PRO A 215 11.53 -2.55 24.17
CA PRO A 215 12.03 -1.21 23.90
C PRO A 215 12.88 -1.11 22.62
N GLY A 216 12.68 -0.02 21.89
CA GLY A 216 13.29 0.29 20.61
C GLY A 216 12.68 -0.44 19.41
N VAL A 217 11.59 -1.20 19.57
CA VAL A 217 10.97 -1.92 18.45
C VAL A 217 10.38 -0.96 17.42
N ILE A 218 9.73 0.13 17.83
CA ILE A 218 9.18 1.13 16.91
C ILE A 218 10.30 1.75 16.09
N ARG A 219 11.41 2.12 16.72
CA ARG A 219 12.57 2.70 16.02
C ARG A 219 13.17 1.72 15.01
N ARG A 220 13.30 0.43 15.38
CA ARG A 220 13.80 -0.61 14.48
C ARG A 220 12.87 -0.81 13.29
N GLU A 221 11.57 -0.94 13.53
CA GLU A 221 10.56 -1.11 12.47
C GLU A 221 10.46 0.12 11.57
N LEU A 222 10.64 1.33 12.12
CA LEU A 222 10.61 2.56 11.33
C LEU A 222 11.77 2.58 10.33
N VAL A 223 12.99 2.22 10.77
CA VAL A 223 14.15 2.09 9.88
C VAL A 223 13.92 1.04 8.79
N LEU A 224 13.26 -0.08 9.12
CA LEU A 224 12.91 -1.11 8.13
C LEU A 224 11.87 -0.59 7.13
N ALA A 225 10.81 0.07 7.59
CA ALA A 225 9.78 0.65 6.74
C ALA A 225 10.34 1.74 5.81
N GLU A 226 11.26 2.58 6.29
CA GLU A 226 11.90 3.61 5.46
C GLU A 226 12.80 3.01 4.37
N ARG A 227 13.57 1.97 4.70
CA ARG A 227 14.40 1.25 3.71
C ARG A 227 13.55 0.54 2.68
N GLU A 228 12.46 -0.11 3.10
CA GLU A 228 11.50 -0.78 2.23
C GLU A 228 10.82 0.22 1.30
N LEU A 229 10.33 1.34 1.84
CA LEU A 229 9.72 2.43 1.06
C LEU A 229 10.67 2.98 0.00
N GLU A 230 11.93 3.23 0.36
CA GLU A 230 12.94 3.71 -0.56
C GLU A 230 13.26 2.71 -1.67
N THR A 231 13.43 1.43 -1.31
CA THR A 231 13.68 0.35 -2.26
C THR A 231 12.54 0.21 -3.27
N PHE A 232 11.30 0.22 -2.78
CA PHE A 232 10.12 0.08 -3.64
C PHE A 232 9.92 1.33 -4.51
N ARG A 233 10.19 2.52 -3.97
CA ARG A 233 10.14 3.78 -4.70
C ARG A 233 11.10 3.76 -5.88
N MET A 234 12.36 3.39 -5.65
CA MET A 234 13.38 3.32 -6.70
C MET A 234 13.08 2.24 -7.75
N ALA A 235 12.37 1.18 -7.37
CA ALA A 235 11.90 0.16 -8.31
C ALA A 235 10.62 0.54 -9.08
N GLY A 236 10.04 1.73 -8.82
CA GLY A 236 8.78 2.18 -9.42
C GLY A 236 7.57 1.35 -8.97
N ARG A 237 7.63 0.75 -7.79
CA ARG A 237 6.56 -0.11 -7.26
C ARG A 237 5.52 0.71 -6.53
N GLU A 238 4.42 0.03 -6.20
CA GLU A 238 3.39 0.61 -5.37
C GLU A 238 3.87 0.75 -3.92
N LEU A 239 3.52 1.87 -3.28
CA LEU A 239 4.13 2.36 -2.04
C LEU A 239 3.15 2.46 -0.88
N ARG A 240 1.86 2.15 -1.05
CA ARG A 240 0.86 2.36 -0.01
C ARG A 240 1.21 1.59 1.25
N PHE A 241 1.51 0.29 1.13
CA PHE A 241 1.85 -0.53 2.29
C PHE A 241 3.07 0.00 3.08
N PRO A 242 4.27 0.18 2.48
CA PRO A 242 5.42 0.67 3.24
C PRO A 242 5.26 2.13 3.72
N LYS A 243 4.55 2.98 2.98
CA LYS A 243 4.24 4.35 3.43
C LYS A 243 3.32 4.32 4.66
N GLU A 244 2.28 3.50 4.65
CA GLU A 244 1.34 3.38 5.77
C GLU A 244 2.00 2.77 7.01
N LYS A 245 2.90 1.79 6.85
CA LYS A 245 3.76 1.32 7.95
C LYS A 245 4.53 2.47 8.58
N LYS A 246 5.21 3.28 7.75
CA LYS A 246 5.97 4.45 8.21
C LYS A 246 5.07 5.43 8.95
N ASP A 247 3.93 5.79 8.37
CA ASP A 247 3.01 6.78 8.93
C ASP A 247 2.42 6.31 10.28
N ILE A 248 2.02 5.04 10.39
CA ILE A 248 1.55 4.43 11.65
C ILE A 248 2.65 4.45 12.72
N LEU A 249 3.88 4.07 12.37
CA LEU A 249 5.01 4.08 13.31
C LEU A 249 5.38 5.50 13.74
N MET A 250 5.27 6.49 12.84
CA MET A 250 5.48 7.90 13.15
C MET A 250 4.42 8.42 14.12
N ILE A 251 3.14 8.04 13.95
CA ILE A 251 2.08 8.36 14.91
C ILE A 251 2.44 7.78 16.29
N ALA A 252 2.82 6.50 16.34
CA ALA A 252 3.22 5.84 17.59
C ALA A 252 4.43 6.52 18.26
N HIS A 253 5.46 6.84 17.47
CA HIS A 253 6.67 7.51 17.95
C HIS A 253 6.39 8.91 18.50
N ASN A 254 5.58 9.70 17.80
CA ASN A 254 5.21 11.05 18.22
C ASN A 254 4.36 11.03 19.50
N GLN A 255 3.45 10.06 19.63
CA GLN A 255 2.66 9.89 20.85
C GLN A 255 3.52 9.54 22.06
N LEU A 256 4.53 8.66 21.89
CA LEU A 256 5.50 8.36 22.96
C LEU A 256 6.34 9.57 23.36
N GLY A 257 6.80 10.37 22.38
CA GLY A 257 7.52 11.61 22.66
C GLY A 257 6.65 12.65 23.39
N GLY A 258 5.38 12.76 23.02
CA GLY A 258 4.40 13.58 23.73
C GLY A 258 4.09 13.08 25.14
N SER A 259 3.99 11.77 25.33
CA SER A 259 3.81 11.15 26.66
C SER A 259 5.02 11.36 27.55
N ALA A 260 6.24 11.26 27.02
CA ALA A 260 7.47 11.52 27.78
C ALA A 260 7.60 12.98 28.22
N LEU A 261 7.14 13.93 27.39
CA LEU A 261 7.07 15.35 27.75
C LEU A 261 5.99 15.60 28.82
N ASN A 262 4.82 14.96 28.73
CA ASN A 262 3.76 15.13 29.71
C ASN A 262 4.08 14.47 31.07
N SER A 263 4.90 13.40 31.10
CA SER A 263 5.37 12.83 32.38
C SER A 263 6.43 13.69 33.07
N ALA A 264 7.16 14.53 32.33
CA ALA A 264 8.19 15.40 32.89
C ALA A 264 7.62 16.68 33.52
N THR A 265 6.35 17.02 33.28
CA THR A 265 5.71 18.26 33.77
C THR A 265 4.79 18.06 34.98
N ILE A 266 4.80 16.89 35.63
CA ILE A 266 3.97 16.63 36.83
C ILE A 266 4.79 16.67 38.13
N ASP A 267 6.12 16.79 38.05
CA ASP A 267 6.96 17.01 39.23
C ASP A 267 7.51 18.45 39.22
N ASP A 268 6.68 19.42 39.61
CA ASP A 268 7.08 20.71 40.20
C ASP A 268 5.98 21.22 41.16
#